data_AF-A0A951IKB2-F1
#
_entry.id   AF-A0A951IKB2-F1
#
_cell.length_a   1.000
_cell.length_b   1.000
_cell.length_c   1.000
_cell.angle_alpha   90.00
_cell.angle_beta   90.00
_cell.angle_gamma   90.00
#
_symmetry.space_group_name_H-M   'P 1'
#
loop_
_entity.id
_entity.type
_entity.pdbx_description
1 polymer ?
#
loop_
_entity_poly.entity_id
_entity_poly.type
_entity_poly.pdbx_seq_one_letter_code
_entity_poly.pdbx_strand_id
1 'polypeptide(L)'
;MRKTMRTRAKWSRWGWGRGEGYSLEIGGAFRCSVVLKPASGEEAASYSASINAVECGRYADRESAMRVVEQRLESDMARVMRDWTVYQALKALNGDQVPRIALHPRKR
;
A
#
# COMPACT_ATOMS: atom_id res chain seq x y z
N MET A 1 28.71 -9.31 0.80
CA MET A 1 27.28 -9.62 1.06
C MET A 1 26.44 -9.26 -0.16
N ARG A 2 25.87 -10.25 -0.87
CA ARG A 2 24.94 -9.98 -1.97
C ARG A 2 23.61 -9.52 -1.37
N LYS A 3 23.19 -8.28 -1.63
CA LYS A 3 21.80 -7.85 -1.39
C LYS A 3 20.93 -8.74 -2.28
N THR A 4 20.25 -9.72 -1.70
CA THR A 4 19.13 -10.39 -2.35
C THR A 4 18.16 -9.28 -2.76
N MET A 5 18.03 -9.04 -4.07
CA MET A 5 16.91 -8.26 -4.59
C MET A 5 15.65 -9.00 -4.16
N ARG A 6 15.03 -8.58 -3.05
CA ARG A 6 13.67 -9.00 -2.72
C ARG A 6 12.86 -8.70 -3.97
N THR A 7 12.30 -9.73 -4.57
CA THR A 7 11.53 -9.60 -5.80
C THR A 7 10.30 -8.76 -5.45
N ARG A 8 10.32 -7.48 -5.82
CA ARG A 8 9.29 -6.48 -5.51
C ARG A 8 8.12 -6.62 -6.49
N ALA A 9 7.40 -7.74 -6.41
CA ALA A 9 6.17 -8.01 -7.19
C ALA A 9 5.49 -9.32 -6.76
N LYS A 10 5.85 -9.90 -5.60
CA LYS A 10 5.29 -11.17 -5.14
C LYS A 10 5.01 -11.11 -3.65
N TRP A 11 3.98 -11.83 -3.23
CA TRP A 11 3.76 -12.08 -1.81
C TRP A 11 4.94 -12.83 -1.21
N SER A 12 5.41 -12.33 -0.08
CA SER A 12 6.42 -12.95 0.75
C SER A 12 5.84 -13.20 2.12
N ARG A 13 5.96 -14.44 2.60
CA ARG A 13 5.57 -14.81 3.96
C ARG A 13 6.67 -14.43 4.95
N TRP A 14 6.27 -13.98 6.12
CA TRP A 14 7.14 -13.74 7.26
C TRP A 14 6.42 -14.13 8.55
N GLY A 15 7.18 -14.33 9.62
CA GLY A 15 6.63 -14.64 10.93
C GLY A 15 7.55 -14.18 12.04
N TRP A 16 6.97 -13.68 13.13
CA TRP A 16 7.68 -13.28 14.35
C TRP A 16 6.90 -13.80 15.55
N GLY A 17 7.51 -14.72 16.31
CA GLY A 17 6.85 -15.38 17.44
C GLY A 17 5.60 -16.16 16.99
N ARG A 18 4.44 -15.83 17.57
CA ARG A 18 3.13 -16.44 17.21
C ARG A 18 2.41 -15.73 16.06
N GLY A 19 2.97 -14.64 15.53
CA GLY A 19 2.37 -13.87 14.45
C GLY A 19 2.86 -14.33 13.08
N GLU A 20 1.92 -14.69 12.20
CA GLU A 20 2.17 -14.91 10.78
C GLU A 20 1.70 -13.68 9.98
N GLY A 21 2.49 -13.30 8.97
CA GLY A 21 2.10 -12.24 8.05
C GLY A 21 2.64 -12.44 6.65
N TYR A 22 2.08 -11.67 5.74
CA TYR A 22 2.38 -11.69 4.32
C TYR A 22 2.56 -10.25 3.86
N SER A 23 3.52 -10.03 2.97
CA SER A 23 3.81 -8.71 2.42
C SER A 23 3.98 -8.78 0.92
N LEU A 24 3.41 -7.81 0.21
CA LEU A 24 3.63 -7.56 -1.20
C LEU A 24 4.11 -6.12 -1.35
N GLU A 25 5.23 -5.93 -2.04
CA GLU A 25 5.79 -4.60 -2.31
C GLU A 25 5.84 -4.39 -3.82
N ILE A 26 5.31 -3.25 -4.28
CA ILE A 26 5.46 -2.77 -5.65
C ILE A 26 6.36 -1.54 -5.63
N GLY A 27 7.59 -1.70 -6.13
CA GLY A 27 8.58 -0.62 -6.14
C GLY A 27 8.84 -0.07 -4.74
N GLY A 28 8.74 1.25 -4.58
CA GLY A 28 8.80 1.92 -3.26
C GLY A 28 7.51 2.63 -2.87
N ALA A 29 6.47 2.55 -3.70
CA ALA A 29 5.24 3.34 -3.55
C ALA A 29 4.15 2.60 -2.78
N PHE A 30 4.08 1.28 -2.93
CA PHE A 30 3.07 0.44 -2.29
C PHE A 30 3.71 -0.62 -1.42
N ARG A 31 3.35 -0.61 -0.14
CA ARG A 31 3.62 -1.67 0.82
C ARG A 31 2.30 -2.26 1.31
N CYS A 32 2.00 -3.45 0.80
CA CYS A 32 0.82 -4.21 1.15
C CYS A 32 1.17 -5.20 2.26
N SER A 33 0.24 -5.42 3.20
CA SER A 33 0.39 -6.45 4.21
C SER A 33 -0.93 -7.15 4.54
N VAL A 34 -0.83 -8.43 4.86
CA VAL A 34 -1.91 -9.24 5.41
C VAL A 34 -1.36 -9.92 6.65
N VAL A 35 -1.96 -9.70 7.82
CA VAL A 35 -1.45 -10.19 9.10
C VAL A 35 -2.53 -10.99 9.81
N LEU A 36 -2.18 -12.20 10.25
CA LEU A 36 -3.07 -13.00 11.10
C LEU A 36 -3.20 -12.31 12.47
N LYS A 37 -4.42 -11.95 12.81
CA LYS A 37 -4.83 -11.56 14.15
C LYS A 37 -5.33 -12.82 14.85
N PRO A 38 -4.63 -13.29 15.90
CA PRO A 38 -5.08 -14.45 16.65
C PRO A 38 -6.43 -14.15 17.30
N ALA A 39 -7.20 -15.21 17.56
CA ALA A 39 -8.45 -15.10 18.29
C ALA A 39 -8.23 -14.40 19.64
N SER A 40 -9.17 -13.54 20.03
CA SER A 40 -9.11 -12.79 21.28
C SER A 40 -10.49 -12.75 21.91
N GLY A 41 -10.64 -13.40 23.07
CA GLY A 41 -11.94 -13.54 23.73
C GLY A 41 -12.95 -14.26 22.85
N GLU A 42 -14.03 -13.58 22.49
CA GLU A 42 -15.11 -14.09 21.63
C GLU A 42 -14.84 -13.87 20.13
N GLU A 43 -13.82 -13.09 19.75
CA GLU A 43 -13.49 -12.86 18.34
C GLU A 43 -12.67 -14.01 17.76
N ALA A 44 -13.17 -14.58 16.65
CA ALA A 44 -12.45 -15.57 15.87
C ALA A 44 -11.17 -14.97 15.25
N ALA A 45 -10.17 -15.83 15.04
CA ALA A 45 -8.96 -15.42 14.33
C ALA A 45 -9.30 -14.89 12.93
N SER A 46 -8.66 -13.80 12.53
CA SER A 46 -8.94 -13.12 11.26
C SER A 46 -7.67 -12.55 10.64
N TYR A 47 -7.70 -12.27 9.35
CA TYR A 47 -6.61 -11.64 8.61
C TYR A 47 -6.93 -10.15 8.41
N SER A 48 -6.10 -9.28 8.98
CA SER A 48 -6.17 -7.83 8.76
C SER A 48 -5.32 -7.47 7.56
N ALA A 49 -5.92 -6.79 6.59
CA ALA A 49 -5.30 -6.36 5.35
C ALA A 49 -4.99 -4.85 5.39
N SER A 50 -3.86 -4.43 4.83
CA SER A 50 -3.53 -3.01 4.72
C SER A 50 -2.64 -2.67 3.51
N ILE A 51 -2.71 -1.42 3.07
CA ILE A 51 -1.84 -0.82 2.06
C ILE A 51 -1.27 0.49 2.62
N ASN A 52 0.06 0.64 2.64
CA ASN A 52 0.75 1.83 3.18
C ASN A 52 0.29 2.20 4.61
N ALA A 53 0.07 1.17 5.45
CA ALA A 53 -0.47 1.27 6.81
C ALA A 53 -1.94 1.71 6.93
N VAL A 54 -2.67 1.85 5.82
CA VAL A 54 -4.12 2.06 5.81
C VAL A 54 -4.82 0.71 5.80
N GLU A 55 -5.64 0.43 6.81
CA GLU A 55 -6.41 -0.82 6.89
C GLU A 55 -7.46 -0.88 5.77
N CYS A 56 -7.49 -1.98 5.03
CA CYS A 56 -8.44 -2.25 3.96
C CYS A 56 -9.63 -3.11 4.44
N GLY A 57 -9.47 -3.77 5.58
CA GLY A 57 -10.50 -4.60 6.20
C GLY A 57 -9.94 -5.79 6.96
N ARG A 58 -10.86 -6.60 7.51
CA ARG A 58 -10.56 -7.88 8.16
C ARG A 58 -11.36 -8.99 7.49
N TYR A 59 -10.74 -10.15 7.36
CA TYR A 59 -11.28 -11.28 6.61
C TYR A 59 -11.09 -12.58 7.38
N ALA A 60 -11.99 -13.54 7.20
CA ALA A 60 -11.87 -14.84 7.85
C ALA A 60 -10.71 -15.67 7.29
N ASP A 61 -10.37 -15.49 6.01
CA ASP A 61 -9.35 -16.26 5.33
C ASP A 61 -8.27 -15.39 4.66
N ARG A 62 -7.07 -15.97 4.54
CA ARG A 62 -5.89 -15.30 3.98
C ARG A 62 -6.08 -14.90 2.53
N GLU A 63 -6.62 -15.79 1.71
CA GLU A 63 -6.68 -15.62 0.25
C GLU A 63 -7.65 -14.49 -0.12
N SER A 64 -8.79 -14.39 0.56
CA SER A 64 -9.71 -13.26 0.42
C SER A 64 -9.05 -11.95 0.82
N ALA A 65 -8.31 -11.92 1.93
CA ALA A 65 -7.58 -10.73 2.35
C ALA A 65 -6.55 -10.29 1.29
N MET A 66 -5.77 -11.24 0.76
CA MET A 66 -4.79 -10.97 -0.30
C MET A 66 -5.46 -10.47 -1.58
N ARG A 67 -6.53 -11.12 -2.04
CA ARG A 67 -7.26 -10.75 -3.24
C ARG A 67 -7.83 -9.33 -3.16
N VAL A 68 -8.41 -8.95 -2.02
CA VAL A 68 -8.94 -7.59 -1.86
C VAL A 68 -7.81 -6.56 -1.87
N VAL A 69 -6.66 -6.88 -1.28
CA VAL A 69 -5.48 -6.02 -1.34
C VAL A 69 -4.98 -5.86 -2.77
N GLU A 70 -4.91 -6.93 -3.55
CA GLU A 70 -4.53 -6.90 -4.97
C GLU A 70 -5.48 -6.03 -5.79
N GLN A 71 -6.79 -6.22 -5.65
CA GLN A 71 -7.79 -5.40 -6.34
C GLN A 71 -7.67 -3.92 -5.99
N ARG A 72 -7.43 -3.61 -4.71
CA ARG A 72 -7.27 -2.23 -4.25
C ARG A 72 -5.97 -1.62 -4.77
N LEU A 73 -4.88 -2.38 -4.73
CA LEU A 73 -3.58 -2.02 -5.26
C LEU A 73 -3.66 -1.70 -6.76
N GLU A 74 -4.34 -2.53 -7.55
CA GLU A 74 -4.54 -2.29 -8.99
C GLU A 74 -5.33 -0.99 -9.24
N SER A 75 -6.41 -0.77 -8.49
CA SER A 75 -7.21 0.45 -8.59
C SER A 75 -6.40 1.70 -8.23
N ASP A 76 -5.63 1.66 -7.15
CA ASP A 76 -4.80 2.77 -6.69
C ASP A 76 -3.62 3.01 -7.65
N MET A 77 -3.02 1.97 -8.21
CA MET A 77 -1.97 2.10 -9.22
C MET A 77 -2.49 2.77 -10.50
N ALA A 78 -3.69 2.42 -10.95
CA ALA A 78 -4.32 3.08 -12.10
C ALA A 78 -4.50 4.58 -11.88
N ARG A 79 -4.87 4.99 -10.65
CA ARG A 79 -4.96 6.41 -10.27
C ARG A 79 -3.59 7.07 -10.24
N VAL A 80 -2.59 6.44 -9.62
CA VAL A 80 -1.21 6.95 -9.57
C VAL A 80 -0.64 7.16 -10.97
N MET A 81 -0.86 6.23 -11.91
CA MET A 81 -0.40 6.38 -13.28
C MET A 81 -1.06 7.58 -13.98
N ARG A 82 -2.37 7.77 -13.79
CA ARG A 82 -3.10 8.93 -14.32
C ARG A 82 -2.55 10.24 -13.75
N ASP A 83 -2.42 10.32 -12.44
CA ASP A 83 -1.94 11.52 -11.75
C ASP A 83 -0.47 11.82 -12.11
N TRP A 84 0.33 10.78 -12.32
CA TRP A 84 1.70 10.91 -12.81
C TRP A 84 1.76 11.53 -14.20
N THR A 85 0.88 11.12 -15.13
CA THR A 85 0.78 11.74 -16.45
C THR A 85 0.42 13.23 -16.35
N VAL A 86 -0.55 13.58 -15.50
CA VAL A 86 -0.93 14.98 -15.25
C VAL A 86 0.24 15.77 -14.65
N TYR A 87 0.94 15.20 -13.68
CA TYR A 87 2.13 15.80 -13.07
C TYR A 87 3.21 16.11 -14.10
N GLN A 88 3.51 15.16 -15.00
CA GLN A 88 4.51 15.36 -16.07
C GLN A 88 4.07 16.46 -17.05
N ALA A 89 2.79 16.49 -17.43
CA ALA A 89 2.24 17.53 -18.31
C ALA A 89 2.33 18.93 -17.65
N LEU A 90 1.96 19.03 -16.37
CA LEU A 90 2.08 20.28 -15.62
C LEU A 90 3.53 20.75 -15.52
N LYS A 91 4.48 19.83 -15.29
CA LYS A 91 5.91 20.16 -15.30
C LYS A 91 6.36 20.73 -16.65
N ALA A 92 6.02 20.07 -17.75
CA ALA A 92 6.42 20.49 -19.09
C ALA A 92 5.90 21.89 -19.43
N LEU A 93 4.65 22.20 -19.04
CA LEU A 93 4.04 23.51 -19.28
C LEU A 93 4.63 24.66 -18.44
N ASN A 94 5.28 24.34 -17.32
CA ASN A 94 5.79 25.33 -16.36
C ASN A 94 7.33 25.32 -16.26
N GLY A 95 8.03 24.99 -17.35
CA GLY A 95 9.48 25.03 -17.41
C GLY A 95 10.15 24.05 -16.43
N ASP A 96 9.68 22.80 -16.42
CA ASP A 96 10.10 21.72 -15.52
C ASP A 96 9.80 21.93 -14.02
N GLN A 97 8.94 22.89 -13.69
CA GLN A 97 8.47 23.13 -12.32
C GLN A 97 7.02 22.68 -12.15
N VAL A 98 6.68 22.21 -10.95
CA VAL A 98 5.29 21.87 -10.60
C VAL A 98 4.66 23.11 -9.96
N PRO A 99 3.50 23.60 -10.45
CA PRO A 99 2.79 24.69 -9.82
C PRO A 99 2.53 24.40 -8.34
N ARG A 100 2.96 25.31 -7.46
CA ARG A 100 2.73 25.20 -6.02
C ARG A 100 1.56 26.10 -5.64
N ILE A 101 0.66 25.60 -4.79
CA ILE A 101 -0.41 26.43 -4.23
C ILE A 101 0.25 27.48 -3.32
N ALA A 102 0.01 28.76 -3.61
CA ALA A 102 0.44 29.84 -2.73
C ALA A 102 -0.35 29.77 -1.41
N LEU A 103 0.35 29.62 -0.28
CA LEU A 103 -0.26 29.77 1.03
C LEU A 103 -0.78 31.20 1.16
N HIS A 104 -2.10 31.37 1.19
CA HIS A 104 -2.68 32.68 1.46
C HIS A 104 -2.40 33.04 2.92
N PRO A 105 -1.92 34.26 3.21
CA PRO A 105 -1.75 34.70 4.59
C PRO A 105 -3.13 34.70 5.26
N ARG A 106 -3.25 34.00 6.40
CA ARG A 106 -4.43 34.12 7.27
C ARG A 106 -4.54 35.58 7.69
N LYS A 107 -5.64 36.25 7.32
CA LYS A 107 -6.00 37.56 7.89
C LYS A 107 -6.09 37.38 9.40
N ARG A 108 -5.30 38.16 10.14
CA ARG A 108 -5.39 38.28 11.60
C ARG A 108 -6.66 39.02 11.98
#